data_AF-A0A7J6MSI3-F1
#
_entry.id   AF-A0A7J6MSI3-F1
#
_cell.length_a   1.000
_cell.length_b   1.000
_cell.length_c   1.000
_cell.angle_alpha   90.00
_cell.angle_beta   90.00
_cell.angle_gamma   90.00
#
_symmetry.space_group_name_H-M   'P 1'
#
loop_
_entity.id
_entity.type
_entity.pdbx_description
1 polymer ?
#
loop_
_entity_poly.entity_id
_entity_poly.type
_entity_poly.pdbx_seq_one_letter_code
_entity_poly.pdbx_strand_id
1 'polypeptide(L)'
;MLLFNLDRVILLVLLLTGACISHYFGGARHGRWPTIPWKSARLSGPRSKGTPHDLVESLPSPKSKEKAQAMLRNVVKICPVCGKACAVTLSNCNSCSADLTHVDESFTENALMSFALGIERTSKYPLTVSVRDQSPSYLCYDDLLAVSPCHLNVIPTDKYIPDWRWLLTRPTRGLRIIKSLYGIAKRVAVEQFLSNHDYVREMYSPEVAEQILKDPRSFVEEYAFVGFNYPPSQMQLHLQFALPPLTPFQSYLLGQGQNYPDLRSFDYHYVEEVLESVVKSSQTIDISNLTDAAKLVEHIREHTGVDYYSHQRKIAAQHTSQNIAVANWKADNFDFMIVPTSSQTNEDVVFSLRSGEVVFNVSSTAIVARDKLTLQNYGRPYSASGEPTGNYYRYAKHPDSIEDWTN
;
A
#
# COMPACT_ATOMS: atom_id res chain seq x y z
N MET A 1 6.54 40.05 -26.96
CA MET A 1 7.19 40.36 -25.66
C MET A 1 6.22 40.49 -24.48
N LEU A 2 4.89 40.62 -24.70
CA LEU A 2 3.87 40.66 -23.63
C LEU A 2 3.28 39.29 -23.23
N LEU A 3 3.52 38.22 -24.00
CA LEU A 3 3.12 36.84 -23.66
C LEU A 3 4.04 36.15 -22.64
N PHE A 4 5.28 36.63 -22.46
CA PHE A 4 6.26 36.02 -21.54
C PHE A 4 6.05 36.39 -20.05
N ASN A 5 5.16 37.35 -19.75
CA ASN A 5 4.91 37.78 -18.35
C ASN A 5 3.69 37.10 -17.72
N LEU A 6 2.76 36.56 -18.50
CA LEU A 6 1.63 35.80 -17.94
C LEU A 6 2.08 34.44 -17.38
N ASP A 7 3.05 33.79 -18.04
CA ASP A 7 3.58 32.49 -17.62
C ASP A 7 4.26 32.56 -16.24
N ARG A 8 4.94 33.67 -15.93
CA ARG A 8 5.59 33.85 -14.62
C ARG A 8 4.59 34.10 -13.48
N VAL A 9 3.47 34.77 -13.76
CA VAL A 9 2.42 35.02 -12.75
C VAL A 9 1.63 33.74 -12.46
N ILE A 10 1.36 32.93 -13.48
CA ILE A 10 0.76 31.60 -13.30
C ILE A 10 1.71 30.68 -12.52
N LEU A 11 3.01 30.71 -12.83
CA LEU A 11 4.02 29.97 -12.07
C LEU A 11 4.03 30.39 -10.58
N LEU A 12 3.91 31.69 -10.28
CA LEU A 12 3.93 32.19 -8.91
C LEU A 12 2.73 31.72 -8.06
N VAL A 13 1.55 31.55 -8.67
CA VAL A 13 0.35 31.04 -7.99
C VAL A 13 0.39 29.52 -7.82
N LEU A 14 1.03 28.79 -8.75
CA LEU A 14 1.19 27.34 -8.67
C LEU A 14 2.23 26.88 -7.63
N LEU A 15 3.19 27.73 -7.27
CA LEU A 15 4.34 27.37 -6.41
C LEU A 15 4.05 27.20 -4.91
N LEU A 16 2.82 27.46 -4.44
CA LEU A 16 2.52 27.51 -3.01
C LEU A 16 2.24 26.15 -2.35
N THR A 17 2.00 25.08 -3.13
CA THR A 17 1.71 23.74 -2.58
C THR A 17 2.34 22.65 -3.44
N GLY A 18 3.15 21.75 -2.86
CA GLY A 18 3.96 20.80 -3.62
C GLY A 18 3.25 19.64 -4.34
N ALA A 19 1.93 19.61 -4.29
CA ALA A 19 1.10 18.88 -5.25
C ALA A 19 -0.20 19.66 -5.48
N CYS A 20 -0.60 19.80 -6.74
CA CYS A 20 -1.86 20.36 -7.18
C CYS A 20 -2.57 19.37 -8.11
N ILE A 21 -3.83 19.64 -8.46
CA ILE A 21 -4.57 18.85 -9.47
C ILE A 21 -3.87 18.89 -10.85
N SER A 22 -3.00 19.86 -11.13
CA SER A 22 -2.35 20.00 -12.44
C SER A 22 -0.86 19.62 -12.48
N HIS A 23 -0.18 19.47 -11.34
CA HIS A 23 1.27 19.28 -11.29
C HIS A 23 1.75 18.71 -9.95
N TYR A 24 2.98 18.23 -9.90
CA TYR A 24 3.64 17.80 -8.67
C TYR A 24 5.13 18.14 -8.66
N PHE A 25 5.71 18.28 -7.48
CA PHE A 25 7.16 18.41 -7.33
C PHE A 25 7.87 17.08 -7.54
N GLY A 26 9.02 17.13 -8.23
CA GLY A 26 9.84 15.99 -8.53
C GLY A 26 11.32 16.27 -8.28
N GLY A 27 12.10 15.22 -8.06
CA GLY A 27 13.52 15.32 -7.78
C GLY A 27 13.81 15.75 -6.36
N ALA A 28 13.32 14.96 -5.43
CA ALA A 28 13.58 15.07 -4.01
C ALA A 28 15.10 15.10 -3.75
N ARG A 29 15.59 16.18 -3.14
CA ARG A 29 17.02 16.38 -2.88
C ARG A 29 17.53 15.42 -1.81
N HIS A 30 18.64 14.74 -2.07
CA HIS A 30 19.25 13.81 -1.10
C HIS A 30 19.71 14.53 0.18
N GLY A 31 19.67 13.81 1.32
CA GLY A 31 20.16 14.29 2.62
C GLY A 31 19.22 15.28 3.34
N ARG A 32 18.09 15.67 2.73
CA ARG A 32 17.10 16.56 3.36
C ARG A 32 16.00 15.83 4.11
N TRP A 33 15.72 14.59 3.74
CA TRP A 33 14.55 13.88 4.22
C TRP A 33 14.93 12.98 5.40
N PRO A 34 14.35 13.21 6.60
CA PRO A 34 14.59 12.35 7.75
C PRO A 34 14.08 10.95 7.43
N THR A 35 14.94 9.97 7.66
CA THR A 35 14.63 8.57 7.49
C THR A 35 14.41 7.91 8.83
N ILE A 36 13.39 7.08 8.94
CA ILE A 36 13.11 6.25 10.11
C ILE A 36 13.64 4.85 9.81
N PRO A 37 14.88 4.50 10.24
CA PRO A 37 15.40 3.16 10.01
C PRO A 37 14.50 2.13 10.69
N TRP A 38 14.28 0.99 10.04
CA TRP A 38 13.60 -0.12 10.70
C TRP A 38 14.48 -0.63 11.83
N LYS A 39 13.85 -1.02 12.95
CA LYS A 39 14.60 -1.55 14.10
C LYS A 39 15.15 -2.91 13.68
N SER A 40 16.47 -3.03 13.59
CA SER A 40 17.10 -4.33 13.39
C SER A 40 16.81 -5.22 14.60
N ALA A 41 15.69 -5.94 14.55
CA ALA A 41 15.54 -7.13 15.37
C ALA A 41 16.75 -8.04 15.09
N ARG A 42 17.16 -8.86 16.07
CA ARG A 42 18.21 -9.87 15.86
C ARG A 42 18.01 -10.53 14.50
N LEU A 43 19.02 -10.43 13.65
CA LEU A 43 18.98 -10.97 12.29
C LEU A 43 18.52 -12.43 12.38
N SER A 44 17.47 -12.74 11.64
CA SER A 44 16.90 -14.08 11.57
C SER A 44 17.22 -14.62 10.17
N GLY A 45 17.66 -15.87 10.06
CA GLY A 45 17.80 -16.52 8.77
C GLY A 45 16.44 -17.01 8.24
N PRO A 46 16.39 -17.46 6.97
CA PRO A 46 15.19 -18.13 6.47
C PRO A 46 14.97 -19.43 7.24
N ARG A 47 13.69 -19.77 7.46
CA ARG A 47 13.28 -21.08 7.98
C ARG A 47 13.43 -22.15 6.92
N SER A 48 13.06 -21.82 5.69
CA SER A 48 13.03 -22.72 4.54
C SER A 48 13.96 -22.18 3.46
N LYS A 49 15.00 -22.94 3.13
CA LYS A 49 15.93 -22.59 2.04
C LYS A 49 15.27 -22.76 0.68
N GLY A 50 15.70 -21.95 -0.29
CA GLY A 50 15.17 -21.99 -1.65
C GLY A 50 13.90 -21.18 -1.85
N THR A 51 13.01 -21.72 -2.68
CA THR A 51 11.83 -21.07 -3.26
C THR A 51 10.53 -21.63 -2.68
N PRO A 52 9.36 -21.01 -2.96
CA PRO A 52 8.06 -21.61 -2.65
C PRO A 52 7.89 -23.03 -3.19
N HIS A 53 8.42 -23.32 -4.37
CA HIS A 53 8.39 -24.66 -4.94
C HIS A 53 9.22 -25.66 -4.11
N ASP A 54 10.44 -25.27 -3.72
CA ASP A 54 11.33 -26.12 -2.90
C ASP A 54 10.69 -26.47 -1.55
N LEU A 55 10.02 -25.50 -0.91
CA LEU A 55 9.26 -25.76 0.32
C LEU A 55 8.18 -26.81 0.09
N VAL A 56 7.34 -26.64 -0.94
CA VAL A 56 6.26 -27.58 -1.26
C VAL A 56 6.82 -28.98 -1.50
N GLU A 57 7.89 -29.13 -2.27
CA GLU A 57 8.47 -30.45 -2.54
C GLU A 57 9.08 -31.12 -1.31
N SER A 58 9.59 -30.32 -0.36
CA SER A 58 10.16 -30.82 0.89
C SER A 58 9.11 -31.36 1.89
N LEU A 59 7.82 -31.05 1.70
CA LEU A 59 6.77 -31.48 2.63
C LEU A 59 6.44 -32.98 2.47
N PRO A 60 6.35 -33.74 3.57
CA PRO A 60 6.26 -35.19 3.51
C PRO A 60 4.87 -35.72 3.12
N SER A 61 3.80 -34.98 3.41
CA SER A 61 2.42 -35.46 3.21
C SER A 61 1.74 -34.75 2.03
N PRO A 62 0.95 -35.46 1.19
CA PRO A 62 0.18 -34.84 0.12
C PRO A 62 -0.73 -33.71 0.61
N LYS A 63 -1.36 -33.88 1.78
CA LYS A 63 -2.22 -32.87 2.39
C LYS A 63 -1.45 -31.60 2.77
N SER A 64 -0.24 -31.74 3.31
CA SER A 64 0.63 -30.60 3.62
C SER A 64 1.07 -29.88 2.34
N LYS A 65 1.38 -30.64 1.26
CA LYS A 65 1.72 -30.08 -0.06
C LYS A 65 0.58 -29.25 -0.63
N GLU A 66 -0.63 -29.81 -0.66
CA GLU A 66 -1.84 -29.13 -1.15
C GLU A 66 -2.11 -27.84 -0.36
N LYS A 67 -2.08 -27.93 0.98
CA LYS A 67 -2.26 -26.76 1.86
C LYS A 67 -1.21 -25.68 1.59
N ALA A 68 0.06 -26.04 1.49
CA ALA A 68 1.13 -25.09 1.20
C ALA A 68 0.98 -24.47 -0.20
N GLN A 69 0.59 -25.26 -1.21
CA GLN A 69 0.32 -24.77 -2.56
C GLN A 69 -0.81 -23.74 -2.59
N ALA A 70 -1.91 -24.00 -1.86
CA ALA A 70 -3.02 -23.06 -1.73
C ALA A 70 -2.57 -21.74 -1.10
N MET A 71 -1.74 -21.79 -0.05
CA MET A 71 -1.22 -20.60 0.63
C MET A 71 -0.22 -19.80 -0.22
N LEU A 72 0.60 -20.49 -1.01
CA LEU A 72 1.75 -19.90 -1.72
C LEU A 72 1.42 -19.39 -3.13
N ARG A 73 0.16 -19.50 -3.57
CA ARG A 73 -0.27 -19.09 -4.91
C ARG A 73 -1.27 -17.95 -4.84
N ASN A 74 -1.02 -16.92 -5.62
CA ASN A 74 -2.04 -15.95 -6.02
C ASN A 74 -2.67 -16.43 -7.32
N VAL A 75 -4.00 -16.47 -7.39
CA VAL A 75 -4.72 -16.71 -8.64
C VAL A 75 -4.77 -15.41 -9.44
N VAL A 76 -4.30 -15.45 -10.69
CA VAL A 76 -4.15 -14.28 -11.57
C VAL A 76 -4.50 -14.63 -13.02
N LYS A 77 -4.61 -13.62 -13.88
CA LYS A 77 -4.55 -13.75 -15.35
C LYS A 77 -3.25 -13.14 -15.84
N ILE A 78 -2.51 -13.83 -16.71
CA ILE A 78 -1.29 -13.28 -17.31
C ILE A 78 -1.65 -12.64 -18.65
N CYS A 79 -1.47 -11.32 -18.77
CA CYS A 79 -1.79 -10.62 -20.01
C CYS A 79 -0.95 -11.19 -21.18
N PRO A 80 -1.58 -11.63 -22.28
CA PRO A 80 -0.86 -12.24 -23.40
C PRO A 80 -0.04 -11.22 -24.21
N VAL A 81 -0.33 -9.91 -24.06
CA VAL A 81 0.36 -8.83 -24.78
C VAL A 81 1.63 -8.38 -24.05
N CYS A 82 1.53 -8.08 -22.75
CA CYS A 82 2.65 -7.50 -21.98
C CYS A 82 3.20 -8.41 -20.87
N GLY A 83 2.62 -9.60 -20.65
CA GLY A 83 3.05 -10.54 -19.62
C GLY A 83 2.73 -10.13 -18.18
N LYS A 84 2.02 -9.00 -17.96
CA LYS A 84 1.68 -8.54 -16.61
C LYS A 84 0.65 -9.47 -15.96
N ALA A 85 0.91 -9.87 -14.72
CA ALA A 85 -0.08 -10.52 -13.87
C ALA A 85 -1.17 -9.52 -13.45
N CYS A 86 -2.40 -9.86 -13.78
CA CYS A 86 -3.61 -9.08 -13.51
C CYS A 86 -4.52 -9.86 -12.58
N ALA A 87 -5.32 -9.18 -11.76
CA ALA A 87 -6.29 -9.88 -10.92
C ALA A 87 -7.34 -10.59 -11.79
N VAL A 88 -7.81 -11.76 -11.35
CA VAL A 88 -8.75 -12.59 -12.14
C VAL A 88 -10.05 -11.90 -12.51
N THR A 89 -10.48 -10.93 -11.69
CA THR A 89 -11.71 -10.17 -11.91
C THR A 89 -11.56 -9.06 -12.96
N LEU A 90 -10.36 -8.74 -13.41
CA LEU A 90 -10.15 -7.70 -14.42
C LEU A 90 -10.53 -8.21 -15.81
N SER A 91 -11.38 -7.45 -16.51
CA SER A 91 -11.69 -7.65 -17.92
C SER A 91 -10.59 -7.15 -18.85
N ASN A 92 -9.76 -6.21 -18.39
CA ASN A 92 -8.70 -5.59 -19.19
C ASN A 92 -7.41 -5.48 -18.38
N CYS A 93 -6.27 -5.60 -19.04
CA CYS A 93 -4.96 -5.42 -18.42
C CYS A 93 -4.82 -3.98 -17.92
N ASN A 94 -4.57 -3.78 -16.62
CA ASN A 94 -4.33 -2.47 -16.02
C ASN A 94 -2.93 -1.89 -16.32
N SER A 95 -2.39 -2.18 -17.51
CA SER A 95 -1.12 -1.65 -17.99
C SER A 95 -1.15 -1.35 -19.48
N CYS A 96 -1.70 -2.27 -20.29
CA CYS A 96 -1.78 -2.09 -21.74
C CYS A 96 -3.22 -2.13 -22.28
N SER A 97 -4.22 -2.24 -21.40
CA SER A 97 -5.65 -2.28 -21.72
C SER A 97 -6.13 -3.48 -22.56
N ALA A 98 -5.25 -4.42 -22.91
CA ALA A 98 -5.61 -5.65 -23.61
C ALA A 98 -6.72 -6.43 -22.90
N ASP A 99 -7.63 -7.03 -23.65
CA ASP A 99 -8.74 -7.85 -23.13
C ASP A 99 -8.22 -9.11 -22.43
N LEU A 100 -8.79 -9.41 -21.26
CA LEU A 100 -8.49 -10.53 -20.37
C LEU A 100 -9.70 -11.44 -20.13
N THR A 101 -10.84 -11.19 -20.78
CA THR A 101 -12.07 -11.97 -20.58
C THR A 101 -11.89 -13.45 -20.95
N HIS A 102 -11.05 -13.74 -21.94
CA HIS A 102 -10.75 -15.09 -22.42
C HIS A 102 -9.38 -15.63 -21.99
N VAL A 103 -8.71 -14.96 -21.05
CA VAL A 103 -7.42 -15.41 -20.54
C VAL A 103 -7.65 -16.37 -19.36
N ASP A 104 -7.09 -17.58 -19.48
CA ASP A 104 -7.16 -18.60 -18.44
C ASP A 104 -6.48 -18.13 -17.14
N GLU A 105 -6.96 -18.67 -16.02
CA GLU A 105 -6.32 -18.47 -14.73
C GLU A 105 -4.92 -19.09 -14.71
N SER A 106 -4.03 -18.41 -14.01
CA SER A 106 -2.65 -18.79 -13.78
C SER A 106 -2.28 -18.46 -12.34
N PHE A 107 -1.02 -18.70 -11.98
CA PHE A 107 -0.55 -18.52 -10.61
C PHE A 107 0.73 -17.70 -10.56
N THR A 108 0.80 -16.83 -9.55
CA THR A 108 2.05 -16.18 -9.13
C THR A 108 2.32 -16.49 -7.66
N GLU A 109 3.54 -16.21 -7.20
CA GLU A 109 3.91 -16.48 -5.81
C GLU A 109 3.23 -15.50 -4.83
N ASN A 110 2.64 -16.03 -3.76
CA ASN A 110 2.13 -15.24 -2.64
C ASN A 110 3.29 -14.86 -1.71
N ALA A 111 3.83 -13.66 -1.93
CA ALA A 111 4.97 -13.14 -1.18
C ALA A 111 4.65 -13.00 0.33
N LEU A 112 3.42 -12.63 0.69
CA LEU A 112 3.03 -12.41 2.09
C LEU A 112 3.04 -13.72 2.89
N MET A 113 2.48 -14.78 2.32
CA MET A 113 2.60 -16.11 2.93
C MET A 113 4.02 -16.64 2.90
N SER A 114 4.80 -16.31 1.87
CA SER A 114 6.22 -16.66 1.83
C SER A 114 7.02 -16.00 2.97
N PHE A 115 6.67 -14.77 3.36
CA PHE A 115 7.23 -14.12 4.56
C PHE A 115 6.83 -14.86 5.84
N ALA A 116 5.54 -15.17 6.01
CA ALA A 116 5.03 -15.88 7.19
C ALA A 116 5.64 -17.28 7.37
N LEU A 117 5.98 -17.95 6.26
CA LEU A 117 6.63 -19.26 6.22
C LEU A 117 8.16 -19.19 6.28
N GLY A 118 8.75 -17.98 6.19
CA GLY A 118 10.19 -17.76 6.25
C GLY A 118 10.96 -18.41 5.10
N ILE A 119 10.43 -18.29 3.87
CA ILE A 119 11.07 -18.79 2.64
C ILE A 119 12.21 -17.85 2.25
N GLU A 120 13.34 -18.40 1.79
CA GLU A 120 14.55 -17.63 1.51
C GLU A 120 14.38 -16.61 0.38
N ARG A 121 13.81 -17.03 -0.76
CA ARG A 121 13.73 -16.20 -1.97
C ARG A 121 12.60 -16.63 -2.90
N THR A 122 12.24 -15.72 -3.79
CA THR A 122 11.53 -16.07 -5.03
C THR A 122 12.51 -16.57 -6.08
N SER A 123 12.01 -16.89 -7.26
CA SER A 123 12.86 -17.05 -8.44
C SER A 123 13.65 -15.79 -8.84
N LYS A 124 13.27 -14.60 -8.34
CA LYS A 124 13.80 -13.30 -8.80
C LYS A 124 14.55 -12.51 -7.73
N TYR A 125 14.19 -12.62 -6.46
CA TYR A 125 14.71 -11.77 -5.38
C TYR A 125 14.58 -12.43 -3.99
N PRO A 126 15.41 -12.02 -3.00
CA PRO A 126 15.29 -12.51 -1.63
C PRO A 126 13.97 -12.07 -0.98
N LEU A 127 13.40 -12.91 -0.11
CA LEU A 127 12.13 -12.66 0.58
C LEU A 127 12.35 -12.04 1.98
N THR A 128 13.19 -11.02 2.03
CA THR A 128 13.42 -10.20 3.22
C THR A 128 12.56 -8.95 3.19
N VAL A 129 12.11 -8.47 4.36
CA VAL A 129 11.31 -7.24 4.46
C VAL A 129 11.80 -6.31 5.56
N SER A 130 11.45 -5.04 5.45
CA SER A 130 11.69 -4.00 6.46
C SER A 130 10.75 -4.20 7.66
N VAL A 131 11.09 -5.14 8.54
CA VAL A 131 10.25 -5.51 9.70
C VAL A 131 10.22 -4.38 10.73
N ARG A 132 9.02 -3.88 11.04
CA ARG A 132 8.78 -2.81 12.02
C ARG A 132 8.37 -3.33 13.39
N ASP A 133 7.52 -4.35 13.39
CA ASP A 133 7.08 -5.07 14.59
C ASP A 133 6.62 -6.47 14.21
N GLN A 134 6.75 -7.42 15.13
CA GLN A 134 6.39 -8.82 14.88
C GLN A 134 6.13 -9.56 16.18
N SER A 135 5.16 -10.47 16.12
CA SER A 135 4.89 -11.45 17.17
C SER A 135 4.61 -12.81 16.53
N PRO A 136 4.39 -13.89 17.29
CA PRO A 136 3.95 -15.18 16.71
C PRO A 136 2.64 -15.16 15.93
N SER A 137 1.82 -14.10 16.02
CA SER A 137 0.51 -13.99 15.37
C SER A 137 0.40 -12.88 14.31
N TYR A 138 1.40 -12.00 14.19
CA TYR A 138 1.41 -10.95 13.17
C TYR A 138 2.80 -10.57 12.69
N LEU A 139 2.84 -9.92 11.53
CA LEU A 139 4.01 -9.23 10.99
C LEU A 139 3.57 -7.83 10.51
N CYS A 140 4.24 -6.79 11.02
CA CYS A 140 4.13 -5.41 10.56
C CYS A 140 5.45 -4.99 9.91
N TYR A 141 5.38 -4.47 8.68
CA TYR A 141 6.54 -4.13 7.86
C TYR A 141 6.23 -2.94 6.96
N ASP A 142 7.27 -2.28 6.43
CA ASP A 142 7.06 -1.23 5.43
C ASP A 142 6.56 -1.82 4.10
N ASP A 143 5.64 -1.15 3.44
CA ASP A 143 5.16 -1.55 2.12
C ASP A 143 6.25 -1.38 1.04
N LEU A 144 6.45 -2.40 0.19
CA LEU A 144 7.40 -2.38 -0.94
C LEU A 144 6.99 -1.37 -2.04
N LEU A 145 5.71 -1.07 -2.10
CA LEU A 145 5.04 -0.11 -2.96
C LEU A 145 4.59 1.12 -2.16
N ALA A 146 5.39 1.52 -1.16
CA ALA A 146 5.19 2.73 -0.35
C ALA A 146 4.66 3.93 -1.17
N VAL A 147 3.49 4.45 -0.78
CA VAL A 147 2.87 5.65 -1.38
C VAL A 147 3.09 6.90 -0.55
N SER A 148 3.45 6.72 0.72
CA SER A 148 3.86 7.76 1.66
C SER A 148 5.13 7.35 2.41
N PRO A 149 5.82 8.28 3.07
CA PRO A 149 6.98 7.96 3.90
C PRO A 149 6.67 6.99 5.04
N CYS A 150 5.44 7.00 5.58
CA CYS A 150 4.95 6.03 6.57
C CYS A 150 3.84 5.17 5.93
N HIS A 151 4.22 4.17 5.14
CA HIS A 151 3.32 3.17 4.57
C HIS A 151 3.67 1.78 5.12
N LEU A 152 2.77 1.23 5.93
CA LEU A 152 2.90 -0.04 6.63
C LEU A 152 1.90 -1.05 6.07
N ASN A 153 2.31 -2.31 6.07
CA ASN A 153 1.41 -3.45 5.95
C ASN A 153 1.42 -4.24 7.25
N VAL A 154 0.25 -4.74 7.65
CA VAL A 154 0.12 -5.68 8.77
C VAL A 154 -0.63 -6.92 8.33
N ILE A 155 -0.02 -8.08 8.51
CA ILE A 155 -0.63 -9.38 8.20
C ILE A 155 -0.75 -10.25 9.45
N PRO A 156 -1.82 -11.05 9.59
CA PRO A 156 -1.78 -12.19 10.49
C PRO A 156 -0.83 -13.24 9.91
N THR A 157 -0.10 -13.95 10.78
CA THR A 157 0.90 -14.94 10.37
C THR A 157 0.58 -16.36 10.84
N ASP A 158 -0.40 -16.48 11.73
CA ASP A 158 -0.93 -17.74 12.24
C ASP A 158 -2.23 -18.18 11.51
N LYS A 159 -2.70 -17.39 10.55
CA LYS A 159 -3.92 -17.61 9.77
C LYS A 159 -3.65 -17.32 8.30
N TYR A 160 -4.15 -18.18 7.43
CA TYR A 160 -4.29 -17.93 6.01
C TYR A 160 -5.72 -17.43 5.73
N ILE A 161 -5.83 -16.18 5.31
CA ILE A 161 -7.11 -15.52 5.02
C ILE A 161 -6.92 -14.84 3.66
N PRO A 162 -7.44 -15.37 2.54
CA PRO A 162 -7.05 -14.86 1.22
C PRO A 162 -7.34 -13.36 1.01
N ASP A 163 -8.48 -12.88 1.51
CA ASP A 163 -8.92 -11.50 1.42
C ASP A 163 -9.92 -11.16 2.54
N TRP A 164 -10.32 -9.90 2.63
CA TRP A 164 -11.18 -9.42 3.71
C TRP A 164 -12.60 -10.03 3.71
N ARG A 165 -13.12 -10.54 2.59
CA ARG A 165 -14.47 -11.12 2.54
C ARG A 165 -14.58 -12.32 3.44
N TRP A 166 -13.51 -13.12 3.52
CA TRP A 166 -13.45 -14.29 4.41
C TRP A 166 -13.67 -13.96 5.88
N LEU A 167 -13.51 -12.70 6.30
CA LEU A 167 -13.85 -12.24 7.64
C LEU A 167 -15.37 -12.33 7.91
N LEU A 168 -16.21 -12.20 6.88
CA LEU A 168 -17.67 -12.29 6.98
C LEU A 168 -18.17 -13.69 7.32
N THR A 169 -17.37 -14.74 7.04
CA THR A 169 -17.70 -16.13 7.42
C THR A 169 -17.57 -16.37 8.93
N ARG A 170 -16.79 -15.53 9.62
CA ARG A 170 -16.50 -15.66 11.06
C ARG A 170 -16.48 -14.25 11.71
N PRO A 171 -17.59 -13.48 11.64
CA PRO A 171 -17.59 -12.03 11.77
C PRO A 171 -17.05 -11.54 13.12
N THR A 172 -17.43 -12.16 14.24
CA THR A 172 -16.91 -11.82 15.58
C THR A 172 -15.39 -11.98 15.68
N ARG A 173 -14.84 -12.99 15.01
CA ARG A 173 -13.40 -13.24 15.00
C ARG A 173 -12.69 -12.36 13.97
N GLY A 174 -13.32 -12.14 12.83
CA GLY A 174 -12.85 -11.21 11.80
C GLY A 174 -12.71 -9.78 12.32
N LEU A 175 -13.73 -9.29 13.04
CA LEU A 175 -13.73 -7.96 13.68
C LEU A 175 -12.56 -7.81 14.66
N ARG A 176 -12.33 -8.81 15.51
CA ARG A 176 -11.18 -8.82 16.43
C ARG A 176 -9.83 -8.79 15.70
N ILE A 177 -9.73 -9.51 14.57
CA ILE A 177 -8.51 -9.53 13.77
C ILE A 177 -8.24 -8.14 13.20
N ILE A 178 -9.19 -7.52 12.51
CA ILE A 178 -8.94 -6.21 11.87
C ILE A 178 -8.64 -5.11 12.90
N LYS A 179 -9.34 -5.10 14.04
CA LYS A 179 -9.06 -4.17 15.16
C LYS A 179 -7.65 -4.36 15.72
N SER A 180 -7.20 -5.62 15.83
CA SER A 180 -5.83 -5.92 16.24
C SER A 180 -4.81 -5.45 15.21
N LEU A 181 -5.03 -5.69 13.92
CA LEU A 181 -4.12 -5.25 12.85
C LEU A 181 -4.00 -3.73 12.80
N TYR A 182 -5.12 -3.02 12.91
CA TYR A 182 -5.15 -1.56 12.96
C TYR A 182 -4.43 -1.02 14.21
N GLY A 183 -4.71 -1.58 15.38
CA GLY A 183 -4.02 -1.21 16.62
C GLY A 183 -2.50 -1.42 16.57
N ILE A 184 -2.02 -2.46 15.87
CA ILE A 184 -0.58 -2.68 15.63
C ILE A 184 -0.01 -1.60 14.71
N ALA A 185 -0.65 -1.32 13.57
CA ALA A 185 -0.19 -0.30 12.62
C ALA A 185 -0.14 1.09 13.27
N LYS A 186 -1.20 1.48 13.96
CA LYS A 186 -1.28 2.73 14.74
C LYS A 186 -0.16 2.84 15.75
N ARG A 187 0.08 1.78 16.54
CA ARG A 187 1.16 1.76 17.53
C ARG A 187 2.52 1.98 16.88
N VAL A 188 2.82 1.25 15.80
CA VAL A 188 4.09 1.37 15.08
C VAL A 188 4.28 2.78 14.51
N ALA A 189 3.24 3.34 13.89
CA ALA A 189 3.28 4.69 13.33
C ALA A 189 3.57 5.74 14.41
N VAL A 190 2.88 5.67 15.56
CA VAL A 190 3.11 6.58 16.68
C VAL A 190 4.51 6.40 17.28
N GLU A 191 4.89 5.17 17.63
CA GLU A 191 6.10 4.91 18.39
C GLU A 191 7.39 5.06 17.57
N GLN A 192 7.34 4.85 16.25
CA GLN A 192 8.53 4.84 15.40
C GLN A 192 8.63 6.06 14.47
N PHE A 193 7.50 6.59 13.98
CA PHE A 193 7.50 7.71 13.03
C PHE A 193 7.14 9.02 13.73
N LEU A 194 5.95 9.12 14.32
CA LEU A 194 5.45 10.37 14.90
C LEU A 194 6.16 10.77 16.21
N SER A 195 6.85 9.83 16.86
CA SER A 195 7.72 10.12 18.00
C SER A 195 9.04 10.80 17.59
N ASN A 196 9.39 10.78 16.30
CA ASN A 196 10.60 11.43 15.79
C ASN A 196 10.28 12.88 15.40
N HIS A 197 10.77 13.83 16.20
CA HIS A 197 10.47 15.25 16.01
C HIS A 197 10.98 15.81 14.68
N ASP A 198 12.15 15.36 14.20
CA ASP A 198 12.71 15.84 12.94
C ASP A 198 11.88 15.35 11.75
N TYR A 199 11.45 14.08 11.81
CA TYR A 199 10.49 13.52 10.86
C TYR A 199 9.19 14.32 10.84
N VAL A 200 8.61 14.58 12.01
CA VAL A 200 7.35 15.31 12.09
C VAL A 200 7.49 16.74 11.53
N ARG A 201 8.54 17.46 11.89
CA ARG A 201 8.75 18.84 11.43
C ARG A 201 9.05 18.96 9.93
N GLU A 202 9.76 17.98 9.36
CA GLU A 202 10.07 18.03 7.93
C GLU A 202 8.87 17.61 7.08
N MET A 203 8.12 16.58 7.50
CA MET A 203 7.02 16.02 6.70
C MET A 203 5.72 16.82 6.79
N TYR A 204 5.42 17.41 7.95
CA TYR A 204 4.12 18.04 8.23
C TYR A 204 4.21 19.56 8.28
N SER A 205 3.13 20.24 7.86
CA SER A 205 3.02 21.69 7.98
C SER A 205 3.22 22.13 9.43
N PRO A 206 3.77 23.33 9.71
CA PRO A 206 4.12 23.76 11.07
C PRO A 206 2.98 23.59 12.08
N GLU A 207 1.77 23.96 11.69
CA GLU A 207 0.56 23.88 12.52
C GLU A 207 0.19 22.42 12.84
N VAL A 208 0.26 21.54 11.83
CA VAL A 208 -0.03 20.11 12.00
C VAL A 208 1.07 19.41 12.78
N ALA A 209 2.33 19.77 12.57
CA ALA A 209 3.46 19.25 13.31
C ALA A 209 3.31 19.52 14.82
N GLU A 210 2.87 20.72 15.22
CA GLU A 210 2.60 21.04 16.62
C GLU A 210 1.48 20.16 17.20
N GLN A 211 0.40 19.95 16.44
CA GLN A 211 -0.70 19.07 16.85
C GLN A 211 -0.24 17.62 17.04
N ILE A 212 0.54 17.08 16.09
CA ILE A 212 1.10 15.73 16.17
C ILE A 212 1.99 15.58 17.41
N LEU A 213 2.87 16.56 17.69
CA LEU A 213 3.77 16.49 18.83
C LEU A 213 3.01 16.53 20.18
N LYS A 214 1.83 17.15 20.20
CA LYS A 214 0.97 17.19 21.38
C LYS A 214 0.15 15.90 21.56
N ASP A 215 -0.44 15.39 20.48
CA ASP A 215 -1.25 14.18 20.48
C ASP A 215 -1.15 13.39 19.16
N PRO A 216 -0.11 12.55 19.03
CA PRO A 216 0.11 11.80 17.80
C PRO A 216 -0.96 10.72 17.60
N ARG A 217 -1.67 10.30 18.65
CA ARG A 217 -2.68 9.24 18.57
C ARG A 217 -3.95 9.74 17.89
N SER A 218 -4.38 10.95 18.24
CA SER A 218 -5.55 11.57 17.60
C SER A 218 -5.26 11.88 16.13
N PHE A 219 -4.04 12.29 15.79
CA PHE A 219 -3.64 12.47 14.40
C PHE A 219 -3.80 11.17 13.58
N VAL A 220 -3.37 10.02 14.11
CA VAL A 220 -3.55 8.74 13.38
C VAL A 220 -5.02 8.42 13.16
N GLU A 221 -5.88 8.60 14.16
CA GLU A 221 -7.32 8.29 14.02
C GLU A 221 -8.02 9.19 13.01
N GLU A 222 -7.57 10.43 12.85
CA GLU A 222 -8.22 11.38 11.97
C GLU A 222 -7.69 11.34 10.53
N TYR A 223 -6.40 11.05 10.35
CA TYR A 223 -5.69 11.27 9.08
C TYR A 223 -5.18 10.00 8.38
N ALA A 224 -5.21 8.83 9.01
CA ALA A 224 -4.64 7.63 8.40
C ALA A 224 -5.46 7.11 7.21
N PHE A 225 -4.78 6.79 6.11
CA PHE A 225 -5.35 6.03 4.99
C PHE A 225 -5.26 4.55 5.33
N VAL A 226 -6.38 3.91 5.62
CA VAL A 226 -6.36 2.52 6.10
C VAL A 226 -7.40 1.69 5.38
N GLY A 227 -6.99 0.52 4.88
CA GLY A 227 -7.95 -0.38 4.26
C GLY A 227 -7.37 -1.66 3.70
N PHE A 228 -8.21 -2.30 2.90
CA PHE A 228 -7.97 -3.57 2.25
C PHE A 228 -8.17 -3.45 0.75
N ASN A 229 -7.38 -4.20 0.01
CA ASN A 229 -7.46 -4.25 -1.43
C ASN A 229 -8.30 -5.46 -1.85
N TYR A 230 -9.30 -5.27 -2.69
CA TYR A 230 -10.06 -6.37 -3.32
C TYR A 230 -10.22 -6.20 -4.83
N PRO A 231 -10.00 -7.24 -5.66
CA PRO A 231 -9.27 -8.45 -5.29
C PRO A 231 -7.86 -8.10 -4.78
N PRO A 232 -7.29 -8.85 -3.83
CA PRO A 232 -5.97 -8.54 -3.33
C PRO A 232 -4.90 -8.89 -4.38
N SER A 233 -3.78 -8.17 -4.38
CA SER A 233 -2.62 -8.53 -5.22
C SER A 233 -1.82 -9.70 -4.64
N GLN A 234 -2.01 -9.99 -3.36
CA GLN A 234 -1.41 -11.08 -2.61
C GLN A 234 -2.53 -11.73 -1.80
N MET A 235 -2.79 -13.03 -1.99
CA MET A 235 -3.89 -13.76 -1.37
C MET A 235 -3.62 -14.04 0.11
N GLN A 236 -3.41 -12.99 0.89
CA GLN A 236 -3.29 -13.03 2.33
C GLN A 236 -3.79 -11.69 2.85
N LEU A 237 -4.65 -11.71 3.86
CA LEU A 237 -5.22 -10.51 4.47
C LEU A 237 -4.08 -9.61 4.92
N HIS A 238 -4.03 -8.41 4.36
CA HIS A 238 -3.08 -7.39 4.73
C HIS A 238 -3.82 -6.07 4.86
N LEU A 239 -3.69 -5.47 6.05
CA LEU A 239 -4.13 -4.11 6.27
C LEU A 239 -3.05 -3.19 5.68
N GLN A 240 -3.41 -2.41 4.66
CA GLN A 240 -2.60 -1.28 4.22
C GLN A 240 -2.88 -0.09 5.13
N PHE A 241 -1.82 0.51 5.63
CA PHE A 241 -1.89 1.66 6.52
C PHE A 241 -0.88 2.70 6.06
N ALA A 242 -1.33 3.84 5.59
CA ALA A 242 -0.46 4.95 5.22
C ALA A 242 -0.84 6.19 6.04
N LEU A 243 0.16 6.92 6.53
CA LEU A 243 -0.06 8.29 6.99
C LEU A 243 0.21 9.27 5.86
N PRO A 244 -0.55 10.37 5.75
CA PRO A 244 -0.15 11.50 4.95
C PRO A 244 1.11 12.16 5.53
N PRO A 245 1.79 13.05 4.77
CA PRO A 245 1.51 13.29 3.37
C PRO A 245 1.91 12.10 2.48
N LEU A 246 1.11 11.83 1.46
CA LEU A 246 1.53 10.99 0.35
C LEU A 246 2.70 11.66 -0.37
N THR A 247 3.58 10.88 -1.01
CA THR A 247 4.64 11.44 -1.87
C THR A 247 4.03 12.41 -2.91
N PRO A 248 4.77 13.41 -3.43
CA PRO A 248 4.19 14.41 -4.33
C PRO A 248 3.44 13.81 -5.53
N PHE A 249 4.01 12.79 -6.18
CA PHE A 249 3.35 12.06 -7.26
C PHE A 249 2.05 11.38 -6.81
N GLN A 250 2.06 10.72 -5.64
CA GLN A 250 0.88 10.06 -5.10
C GLN A 250 -0.18 11.07 -4.61
N SER A 251 0.22 12.23 -4.12
CA SER A 251 -0.68 13.35 -3.83
C SER A 251 -1.38 13.85 -5.09
N TYR A 252 -0.65 13.97 -6.19
CA TYR A 252 -1.24 14.29 -7.50
C TYR A 252 -2.26 13.22 -7.95
N LEU A 253 -1.90 11.93 -7.88
CA LEU A 253 -2.83 10.84 -8.23
C LEU A 253 -4.09 10.82 -7.35
N LEU A 254 -3.95 11.15 -6.06
CA LEU A 254 -5.08 11.32 -5.15
C LEU A 254 -6.00 12.46 -5.61
N GLY A 255 -5.43 13.61 -5.98
CA GLY A 255 -6.18 14.73 -6.54
C GLY A 255 -6.90 14.41 -7.87
N GLN A 256 -6.42 13.42 -8.63
CA GLN A 256 -7.09 12.91 -9.84
C GLN A 256 -8.16 11.85 -9.55
N GLY A 257 -8.37 11.46 -8.30
CA GLY A 257 -9.22 10.31 -7.94
C GLY A 257 -8.68 8.97 -8.45
N GLN A 258 -7.38 8.90 -8.75
CA GLN A 258 -6.72 7.67 -9.21
C GLN A 258 -6.16 6.83 -8.06
N ASN A 259 -5.95 7.44 -6.88
CA ASN A 259 -5.70 6.69 -5.66
C ASN A 259 -7.02 6.19 -5.06
N TYR A 260 -7.00 4.94 -4.61
CA TYR A 260 -8.16 4.25 -4.02
C TYR A 260 -9.36 4.12 -4.96
N PRO A 261 -9.22 3.45 -6.12
CA PRO A 261 -10.32 3.32 -7.06
C PRO A 261 -11.51 2.57 -6.44
N ASP A 262 -12.71 2.97 -6.86
CA ASP A 262 -13.96 2.34 -6.46
C ASP A 262 -13.90 0.83 -6.71
N LEU A 263 -14.49 0.06 -5.79
CA LEU A 263 -14.56 -1.40 -5.81
C LEU A 263 -13.19 -2.09 -5.80
N ARG A 264 -12.09 -1.35 -5.64
CA ARG A 264 -10.73 -1.85 -5.46
C ARG A 264 -10.23 -1.65 -4.05
N SER A 265 -10.51 -0.47 -3.49
CA SER A 265 -10.12 -0.06 -2.15
C SER A 265 -11.31 -0.16 -1.21
N PHE A 266 -11.14 -0.88 -0.11
CA PHE A 266 -12.14 -1.06 0.93
C PHE A 266 -11.59 -0.48 2.22
N ASP A 267 -12.06 0.72 2.56
CA ASP A 267 -11.65 1.43 3.76
C ASP A 267 -11.85 0.57 5.03
N TYR A 268 -10.93 0.71 5.99
CA TYR A 268 -10.97 -0.01 7.25
C TYR A 268 -12.30 0.20 7.99
N HIS A 269 -12.78 1.44 8.08
CA HIS A 269 -14.00 1.76 8.80
C HIS A 269 -15.25 1.21 8.11
N TYR A 270 -15.24 1.12 6.77
CA TYR A 270 -16.31 0.42 6.04
C TYR A 270 -16.34 -1.07 6.42
N VAL A 271 -15.19 -1.75 6.38
CA VAL A 271 -15.11 -3.19 6.71
C VAL A 271 -15.44 -3.42 8.19
N GLU A 272 -15.02 -2.53 9.08
CA GLU A 272 -15.36 -2.55 10.50
C GLU A 272 -16.87 -2.41 10.72
N GLU A 273 -17.52 -1.40 10.13
CA GLU A 273 -18.96 -1.16 10.26
C GLU A 273 -19.79 -2.34 9.72
N VAL A 274 -19.38 -2.92 8.59
CA VAL A 274 -20.00 -4.13 8.03
C VAL A 274 -19.91 -5.29 9.03
N LEU A 275 -18.71 -5.57 9.55
CA LEU A 275 -18.52 -6.68 10.49
C LEU A 275 -19.28 -6.44 11.81
N GLU A 276 -19.31 -5.21 12.31
CA GLU A 276 -20.09 -4.83 13.49
C GLU A 276 -21.59 -5.04 13.28
N SER A 277 -22.11 -4.64 12.12
CA SER A 277 -23.52 -4.85 11.76
C SER A 277 -23.86 -6.34 11.71
N VAL A 278 -23.03 -7.15 11.06
CA VAL A 278 -23.22 -8.62 10.98
C VAL A 278 -23.16 -9.27 12.37
N VAL A 279 -22.20 -8.88 13.21
CA VAL A 279 -22.12 -9.38 14.61
C VAL A 279 -23.38 -9.01 15.38
N LYS A 280 -23.85 -7.77 15.26
CA LYS A 280 -25.03 -7.27 15.97
C LYS A 280 -26.32 -7.95 15.52
N SER A 281 -26.48 -8.19 14.22
CA SER A 281 -27.68 -8.85 13.67
C SER A 281 -27.65 -10.37 13.82
N SER A 282 -26.49 -10.96 14.15
CA SER A 282 -26.26 -12.42 14.17
C SER A 282 -26.57 -13.09 12.82
N GLN A 283 -26.51 -12.32 11.73
CA GLN A 283 -26.70 -12.85 10.38
C GLN A 283 -25.40 -13.48 9.85
N THR A 284 -25.54 -14.31 8.82
CA THR A 284 -24.42 -14.83 8.04
C THR A 284 -24.51 -14.27 6.63
N ILE A 285 -23.38 -13.81 6.09
CA ILE A 285 -23.28 -13.40 4.68
C ILE A 285 -22.57 -14.51 3.92
N ASP A 286 -23.24 -15.13 2.95
CA ASP A 286 -22.63 -16.13 2.09
C ASP A 286 -21.80 -15.45 1.00
N ILE A 287 -20.49 -15.66 1.05
CA ILE A 287 -19.52 -15.07 0.11
C ILE A 287 -19.06 -16.05 -0.97
N SER A 288 -19.51 -17.31 -0.94
CA SER A 288 -18.95 -18.41 -1.71
C SER A 288 -18.88 -18.16 -3.22
N ASN A 289 -19.84 -17.40 -3.76
CA ASN A 289 -19.94 -17.08 -5.19
C ASN A 289 -19.80 -15.57 -5.50
N LEU A 290 -19.41 -14.75 -4.52
CA LEU A 290 -19.35 -13.29 -4.67
C LEU A 290 -17.92 -12.82 -4.99
N THR A 291 -17.45 -13.17 -6.19
CA THR A 291 -16.13 -12.73 -6.69
C THR A 291 -16.17 -11.34 -7.31
N ASP A 292 -17.32 -10.93 -7.85
CA ASP A 292 -17.54 -9.59 -8.40
C ASP A 292 -17.70 -8.56 -7.27
N ALA A 293 -16.89 -7.51 -7.29
CA ALA A 293 -16.86 -6.51 -6.22
C ALA A 293 -18.15 -5.68 -6.15
N ALA A 294 -18.79 -5.39 -7.29
CA ALA A 294 -20.04 -4.63 -7.33
C ALA A 294 -21.19 -5.45 -6.73
N LYS A 295 -21.30 -6.74 -7.10
CA LYS A 295 -22.28 -7.66 -6.52
C LYS A 295 -22.06 -7.87 -5.03
N LEU A 296 -20.80 -7.95 -4.61
CA LEU A 296 -20.44 -8.07 -3.19
C LEU A 296 -20.94 -6.87 -2.37
N VAL A 297 -20.65 -5.63 -2.81
CA VAL A 297 -21.06 -4.43 -2.05
C VAL A 297 -22.57 -4.28 -2.02
N GLU A 298 -23.27 -4.65 -3.11
CA GLU A 298 -24.72 -4.67 -3.14
C GLU A 298 -25.28 -5.68 -2.14
N HIS A 299 -24.76 -6.91 -2.16
CA HIS A 299 -25.18 -7.97 -1.25
C HIS A 299 -24.94 -7.59 0.21
N ILE A 300 -23.80 -6.97 0.52
CA ILE A 300 -23.51 -6.46 1.87
C ILE A 300 -24.51 -5.38 2.26
N ARG A 301 -24.81 -4.43 1.37
CA ARG A 301 -25.79 -3.38 1.64
C ARG A 301 -27.18 -3.94 1.92
N GLU A 302 -27.63 -4.94 1.17
CA GLU A 302 -28.93 -5.60 1.39
C GLU A 302 -29.04 -6.26 2.78
N HIS A 303 -27.93 -6.80 3.30
CA HIS A 303 -27.91 -7.50 4.59
C HIS A 303 -27.63 -6.58 5.78
N THR A 304 -26.80 -5.55 5.59
CA THR A 304 -26.27 -4.73 6.68
C THR A 304 -26.77 -3.29 6.67
N GLY A 305 -27.29 -2.81 5.54
CA GLY A 305 -27.59 -1.39 5.32
C GLY A 305 -26.37 -0.50 5.08
N VAL A 306 -25.14 -1.02 5.17
CA VAL A 306 -23.92 -0.24 5.00
C VAL A 306 -23.63 0.00 3.52
N ASP A 307 -23.66 1.26 3.09
CA ASP A 307 -23.46 1.65 1.68
C ASP A 307 -21.99 1.97 1.38
N TYR A 308 -21.36 1.12 0.57
CA TYR A 308 -19.96 1.26 0.17
C TYR A 308 -19.67 2.60 -0.52
N TYR A 309 -20.49 3.01 -1.49
CA TYR A 309 -20.21 4.19 -2.30
C TYR A 309 -20.35 5.48 -1.50
N SER A 310 -21.29 5.53 -0.55
CA SER A 310 -21.41 6.62 0.41
C SER A 310 -20.15 6.75 1.26
N HIS A 311 -19.67 5.63 1.81
CA HIS A 311 -18.45 5.58 2.60
C HIS A 311 -17.23 6.01 1.77
N GLN A 312 -17.08 5.45 0.56
CA GLN A 312 -15.97 5.70 -0.33
C GLN A 312 -15.90 7.18 -0.77
N ARG A 313 -17.03 7.79 -1.16
CA ARG A 313 -17.06 9.23 -1.51
C ARG A 313 -16.66 10.13 -0.35
N LYS A 314 -17.18 9.84 0.86
CA LYS A 314 -16.85 10.60 2.07
C LYS A 314 -15.35 10.53 2.36
N ILE A 315 -14.82 9.31 2.37
CA ILE A 315 -13.42 9.05 2.68
C ILE A 315 -12.48 9.63 1.61
N ALA A 316 -12.79 9.47 0.31
CA ALA A 316 -11.97 10.04 -0.77
C ALA A 316 -11.88 11.58 -0.68
N ALA A 317 -13.00 12.26 -0.39
CA ALA A 317 -13.02 13.71 -0.21
C ALA A 317 -12.23 14.15 1.05
N GLN A 318 -12.38 13.41 2.14
CA GLN A 318 -11.62 13.64 3.38
C GLN A 318 -10.13 13.44 3.13
N HIS A 319 -9.73 12.31 2.56
CA HIS A 319 -8.35 11.97 2.23
C HIS A 319 -7.68 13.03 1.35
N THR A 320 -8.37 13.51 0.32
CA THR A 320 -7.83 14.54 -0.57
C THR A 320 -7.59 15.85 0.16
N SER A 321 -8.57 16.32 0.93
CA SER A 321 -8.45 17.59 1.66
C SER A 321 -7.41 17.53 2.77
N GLN A 322 -7.40 16.44 3.54
CA GLN A 322 -6.44 16.18 4.61
C GLN A 322 -5.01 16.06 4.09
N ASN A 323 -4.79 15.31 3.01
CA ASN A 323 -3.45 15.16 2.44
C ASN A 323 -2.84 16.50 2.03
N ILE A 324 -3.65 17.37 1.41
CA ILE A 324 -3.21 18.73 1.03
C ILE A 324 -2.91 19.57 2.27
N ALA A 325 -3.77 19.53 3.29
CA ALA A 325 -3.65 20.36 4.47
C ALA A 325 -2.41 20.04 5.34
N VAL A 326 -2.02 18.76 5.39
CA VAL A 326 -0.91 18.33 6.26
C VAL A 326 0.45 18.33 5.59
N ALA A 327 0.51 18.37 4.25
CA ALA A 327 1.77 18.23 3.51
C ALA A 327 2.70 19.45 3.64
N ASN A 328 3.98 19.21 3.89
CA ASN A 328 5.02 20.25 3.95
C ASN A 328 5.97 20.23 2.73
N TRP A 329 5.43 19.96 1.54
CA TRP A 329 6.24 19.89 0.33
C TRP A 329 6.68 21.29 -0.13
N LYS A 330 7.92 21.67 0.22
CA LYS A 330 8.53 22.95 -0.16
C LYS A 330 9.29 22.83 -1.48
N ALA A 331 9.13 23.80 -2.38
CA ALA A 331 9.81 23.81 -3.68
C ALA A 331 11.34 23.66 -3.55
N ASP A 332 11.96 24.28 -2.54
CA ASP A 332 13.40 24.19 -2.28
C ASP A 332 13.92 22.80 -1.91
N ASN A 333 13.02 21.86 -1.63
CA ASN A 333 13.37 20.46 -1.36
C ASN A 333 13.37 19.59 -2.64
N PHE A 334 13.03 20.18 -3.79
CA PHE A 334 12.92 19.51 -5.08
C PHE A 334 13.71 20.23 -6.17
N ASP A 335 13.99 19.51 -7.26
CA ASP A 335 14.71 20.06 -8.42
C ASP A 335 13.77 20.39 -9.59
N PHE A 336 12.59 19.76 -9.64
CA PHE A 336 11.68 19.82 -10.76
C PHE A 336 10.22 20.06 -10.35
N MET A 337 9.47 20.67 -11.25
CA MET A 337 8.01 20.65 -11.27
C MET A 337 7.59 19.86 -12.51
N ILE A 338 6.72 18.88 -12.34
CA ILE A 338 6.24 18.02 -13.42
C ILE A 338 4.78 18.35 -13.69
N VAL A 339 4.48 18.65 -14.94
CA VAL A 339 3.12 18.92 -15.44
C VAL A 339 2.72 17.75 -16.34
N PRO A 340 1.88 16.83 -15.85
CA PRO A 340 1.44 15.70 -16.63
C PRO A 340 0.66 16.13 -17.86
N THR A 341 0.90 15.48 -18.99
CA THR A 341 0.10 15.74 -20.20
C THR A 341 -0.99 14.68 -20.34
N SER A 342 -2.18 15.09 -20.79
CA SER A 342 -3.35 14.21 -20.86
C SER A 342 -3.31 13.23 -22.03
N SER A 343 -2.33 13.32 -22.94
CA SER A 343 -2.26 12.45 -24.11
C SER A 343 -1.41 11.22 -23.82
N GLN A 344 -1.89 10.05 -24.23
CA GLN A 344 -1.19 8.77 -24.11
C GLN A 344 0.13 8.72 -24.91
N THR A 345 0.47 9.78 -25.65
CA THR A 345 1.59 9.85 -26.58
C THR A 345 2.60 10.94 -26.24
N ASN A 346 2.28 11.91 -25.39
CA ASN A 346 3.21 12.98 -25.03
C ASN A 346 3.83 12.70 -23.66
N GLU A 347 5.14 12.87 -23.59
CA GLU A 347 5.88 12.83 -22.33
C GLU A 347 5.45 14.01 -21.45
N ASP A 348 5.43 13.81 -20.13
CA ASP A 348 5.16 14.88 -19.17
C ASP A 348 6.13 16.06 -19.37
N VAL A 349 5.66 17.29 -19.16
CA VAL A 349 6.53 18.46 -19.24
C VAL A 349 7.24 18.65 -17.90
N VAL A 350 8.57 18.63 -17.94
CA VAL A 350 9.42 18.79 -16.75
C VAL A 350 10.03 20.19 -16.75
N PHE A 351 9.80 20.97 -15.70
CA PHE A 351 10.40 22.29 -15.49
C PHE A 351 11.46 22.21 -14.39
N SER A 352 12.60 22.87 -14.59
CA SER A 352 13.55 23.09 -13.50
C SER A 352 13.01 24.13 -12.54
N LEU A 353 12.91 23.79 -11.25
CA LEU A 353 12.52 24.77 -10.23
C LEU A 353 13.58 25.86 -10.02
N ARG A 354 14.84 25.61 -10.44
CA ARG A 354 15.93 26.59 -10.30
C ARG A 354 15.94 27.62 -11.42
N SER A 355 15.86 27.19 -12.68
CA SER A 355 15.91 28.11 -13.84
C SER A 355 14.53 28.56 -14.30
N GLY A 356 13.47 27.81 -13.98
CA GLY A 356 12.13 28.00 -14.52
C GLY A 356 11.98 27.51 -15.97
N GLU A 357 13.01 26.90 -16.55
CA GLU A 357 13.02 26.43 -17.94
C GLU A 357 12.56 24.98 -18.07
N VAL A 358 12.02 24.64 -19.23
CA VAL A 358 11.70 23.25 -19.61
C VAL A 358 13.00 22.45 -19.74
N VAL A 359 13.05 21.29 -19.11
CA VAL A 359 14.18 20.37 -19.14
C VAL A 359 13.87 19.23 -20.12
N PHE A 360 14.59 19.21 -21.24
CA PHE A 360 14.47 18.15 -22.24
C PHE A 360 15.26 16.90 -21.82
N ASN A 361 14.86 15.74 -22.35
CA ASN A 361 15.52 14.44 -22.12
C ASN A 361 15.52 13.95 -20.66
N VAL A 362 14.56 14.39 -19.84
CA VAL A 362 14.38 13.89 -18.48
C VAL A 362 13.01 13.24 -18.38
N SER A 363 13.00 11.93 -18.10
CA SER A 363 11.77 11.17 -17.92
C SER A 363 11.15 11.43 -16.54
N SER A 364 9.89 11.85 -16.50
CA SER A 364 9.12 11.96 -15.25
C SER A 364 9.04 10.62 -14.50
N THR A 365 8.92 9.49 -15.22
CA THR A 365 8.91 8.15 -14.62
C THR A 365 10.22 7.85 -13.89
N ALA A 366 11.36 8.24 -14.48
CA ALA A 366 12.66 8.09 -13.83
C ALA A 366 12.79 9.00 -12.59
N ILE A 367 12.24 10.23 -12.64
CA ILE A 367 12.18 11.12 -11.48
C ILE A 367 11.34 10.50 -10.36
N VAL A 368 10.14 10.00 -10.67
CA VAL A 368 9.25 9.37 -9.69
C VAL A 368 9.90 8.14 -9.04
N ALA A 369 10.60 7.31 -9.83
CA ALA A 369 11.31 6.15 -9.30
C ALA A 369 12.43 6.54 -8.34
N ARG A 370 13.20 7.59 -8.66
CA ARG A 370 14.24 8.14 -7.78
C ARG A 370 13.62 8.73 -6.51
N ASP A 371 12.56 9.53 -6.64
CA ASP A 371 11.90 10.17 -5.51
C ASP A 371 11.32 9.14 -4.55
N LYS A 372 10.76 8.05 -5.08
CA LYS A 372 10.31 6.92 -4.26
C LYS A 372 11.45 6.39 -3.39
N LEU A 373 12.63 6.12 -3.96
CA LEU A 373 13.79 5.64 -3.20
C LEU A 373 14.28 6.66 -2.16
N THR A 374 14.16 7.95 -2.45
CA THR A 374 14.55 9.04 -1.55
C THR A 374 13.56 9.22 -0.39
N LEU A 375 12.26 9.24 -0.67
CA LEU A 375 11.22 9.61 0.29
C LEU A 375 10.66 8.44 1.09
N GLN A 376 10.71 7.20 0.57
CA GLN A 376 10.20 6.04 1.29
C GLN A 376 11.11 5.64 2.46
N ASN A 377 10.53 4.97 3.46
CA ASN A 377 11.29 4.36 4.55
C ASN A 377 11.52 2.85 4.38
N TYR A 378 10.93 2.23 3.36
CA TYR A 378 11.10 0.80 3.07
C TYR A 378 12.57 0.42 2.95
N GLY A 379 13.01 -0.50 3.81
CA GLY A 379 14.32 -1.14 3.76
C GLY A 379 15.48 -0.28 4.22
N ARG A 380 15.23 0.80 4.98
CA ARG A 380 16.28 1.66 5.54
C ARG A 380 16.81 1.16 6.88
N PRO A 381 18.13 1.15 7.14
CA PRO A 381 19.19 1.72 6.31
C PRO A 381 19.44 0.88 5.05
N TYR A 382 19.77 1.55 3.95
CA TYR A 382 20.16 0.87 2.72
C TYR A 382 21.54 0.22 2.88
N SER A 383 21.82 -0.79 2.07
CA SER A 383 23.14 -1.41 1.98
C SER A 383 24.20 -0.43 1.49
N ALA A 384 25.47 -0.83 1.53
CA ALA A 384 26.56 -0.05 0.93
C ALA A 384 26.37 0.16 -0.60
N SER A 385 25.63 -0.73 -1.27
CA SER A 385 25.23 -0.60 -2.69
C SER A 385 24.02 0.33 -2.90
N GLY A 386 23.43 0.88 -1.83
CA GLY A 386 22.24 1.73 -1.90
C GLY A 386 20.93 0.96 -2.09
N GLU A 387 20.94 -0.36 -1.87
CA GLU A 387 19.78 -1.23 -2.02
C GLU A 387 18.96 -1.31 -0.72
N PRO A 388 17.63 -1.49 -0.79
CA PRO A 388 16.81 -1.76 0.37
C PRO A 388 17.30 -3.00 1.13
N THR A 389 17.42 -2.89 2.45
CA THR A 389 17.72 -4.03 3.33
C THR A 389 16.45 -4.61 3.93
N GLY A 390 16.55 -5.78 4.54
CA GLY A 390 15.44 -6.38 5.25
C GLY A 390 15.89 -7.53 6.13
N ASN A 391 14.91 -8.16 6.78
CA ASN A 391 15.11 -9.32 7.63
C ASN A 391 14.02 -10.36 7.35
N TYR A 392 14.26 -11.59 7.78
CA TYR A 392 13.26 -12.64 7.78
C TYR A 392 12.36 -12.52 9.01
N TYR A 393 11.11 -12.96 8.86
CA TYR A 393 10.16 -13.03 9.98
C TYR A 393 10.65 -14.04 11.02
N ARG A 394 10.87 -13.58 12.26
CA ARG A 394 11.48 -14.34 13.34
C ARG A 394 10.65 -15.56 13.77
N TYR A 395 9.34 -15.48 13.63
CA TYR A 395 8.41 -16.53 14.06
C TYR A 395 7.86 -17.34 12.90
N ALA A 396 8.67 -17.51 11.84
CA ALA A 396 8.30 -18.27 10.64
C ALA A 396 7.69 -19.63 10.98
N LYS A 397 6.59 -19.97 10.28
CA LYS A 397 5.72 -21.09 10.60
C LYS A 397 5.91 -22.28 9.67
N HIS A 398 5.51 -23.46 10.14
CA HIS A 398 5.26 -24.59 9.23
C HIS A 398 3.86 -24.42 8.62
N PRO A 399 3.61 -24.76 7.33
CA PRO A 399 2.29 -24.63 6.71
C PRO A 399 1.17 -25.30 7.52
N ASP A 400 1.44 -26.47 8.09
CA ASP A 400 0.44 -27.20 8.88
C ASP A 400 0.01 -26.49 10.17
N SER A 401 0.85 -25.60 10.71
CA SER A 401 0.55 -24.81 11.92
C SER A 401 -0.29 -23.56 11.67
N ILE A 402 -0.52 -23.20 10.41
CA ILE A 402 -1.33 -22.03 10.04
C ILE A 402 -2.79 -22.45 9.93
N GLU A 403 -3.68 -21.73 10.60
CA GLU A 403 -5.11 -21.96 10.47
C GLU A 403 -5.60 -21.50 9.10
N ASP A 404 -6.32 -22.36 8.39
CA ASP A 404 -6.86 -22.06 7.07
C ASP A 404 -8.32 -21.60 7.18
N TRP A 405 -8.61 -20.41 6.66
CA TRP A 405 -9.96 -19.83 6.68
C TRP A 405 -10.77 -20.12 5.42
N THR A 406 -10.23 -20.87 4.46
CA THR A 406 -10.97 -21.26 3.26
C THR A 406 -11.74 -22.57 3.38
N ASN A 407 -11.62 -23.25 4.53
CA ASN A 407 -12.31 -24.51 4.83
C ASN A 407 -13.53 -24.33 5.74
#